data_AF-A0A368BQW6-F1
#
_entry.id   AF-A0A368BQW6-F1
#
_cell.length_a   1.000
_cell.length_b   1.000
_cell.length_c   1.000
_cell.angle_alpha   90.00
_cell.angle_beta   90.00
_cell.angle_gamma   90.00
#
_symmetry.space_group_name_H-M   'P 1'
#
loop_
_entity.id
_entity.type
_entity.pdbx_description
1 polymer ?
#
loop_
_entity_poly.entity_id
_entity_poly.type
_entity_poly.pdbx_seq_one_letter_code
_entity_poly.pdbx_strand_id
1 'polypeptide(L)'
;MKLINRSKSKLPINWKSSTINSKDIENTAFRYRDLIIKNGTKAFNIINDELKLPNLKSFKVRAAEINKSENSVSDDLKKAILNSSNNIKLICEEERKKLSSSSIETTKGITLWKEFRSIETVGLYVPGGSAPLISSFLMQLIPAKVAGCKNIVVCTPPLKSGSIAPEILWIAKLFGIESIYKVGGAQAIFAMAYGTTVIPKVDKIFGPGNSYVNIAKKICSEDVAIDLPAGPSEVMVVSDDETKAGLVAADVLSQLEHDAASKAFVLSNNLNLLKKIKKEINIQLSSLSRKSILKKSLLNLQLIKTRSMVDSISMINECAPEHLILLDDDYSKFLSGIYNAGSIFCGSLSPESFGDYSSGSNHVLPTNGMAKVFSGLGVKDFGKQINVQTASSEGFLNLKDTVITMANAESLDAHARAVEIREKLAVTKSRSRISSEIRKTNETSIYINLNLDGTGQYNIDTGLKYLDHLLEQFSKHGSIDLNISCLGDLEIDEHHTIEDIAITLGSTINKALQERKGISRYASNEILVMDEVKCNVSIDLCTRRFLNFKCSDLRERVGDFPTEMFEHFFISLINSAAFTCHIDTIGSNSHHLLEATFKTFARCLRSAIVIESNQTSSTKGLM
;
A
#
# COMPACT_ATOMS: atom_id res chain seq x y z
N MET A 1 -6.03 -38.22 -18.97
CA MET A 1 -7.43 -37.96 -18.56
C MET A 1 -7.94 -39.11 -17.70
N LYS A 2 -8.04 -38.91 -16.38
CA LYS A 2 -8.53 -39.91 -15.43
C LYS A 2 -9.95 -39.55 -14.99
N LEU A 3 -10.92 -40.46 -15.14
CA LEU A 3 -12.27 -40.28 -14.62
C LEU A 3 -12.38 -40.94 -13.24
N ILE A 4 -12.76 -40.17 -12.22
CA ILE A 4 -12.92 -40.61 -10.84
C ILE A 4 -14.38 -40.45 -10.45
N ASN A 5 -15.03 -41.54 -10.02
CA ASN A 5 -16.43 -41.49 -9.56
C ASN A 5 -16.49 -41.66 -8.04
N ARG A 6 -16.69 -40.55 -7.31
CA ARG A 6 -16.76 -40.56 -5.84
C ARG A 6 -18.05 -41.16 -5.29
N SER A 7 -19.08 -41.33 -6.10
CA SER A 7 -20.26 -42.13 -5.71
C SER A 7 -19.92 -43.62 -5.57
N LYS A 8 -18.83 -44.09 -6.20
CA LYS A 8 -18.40 -45.50 -6.15
C LYS A 8 -17.08 -45.71 -5.42
N SER A 9 -16.24 -44.67 -5.28
CA SER A 9 -14.92 -44.73 -4.64
C SER A 9 -14.89 -43.91 -3.35
N LYS A 10 -14.22 -44.44 -2.33
CA LYS A 10 -13.88 -43.74 -1.07
C LYS A 10 -12.41 -43.31 -1.00
N LEU A 11 -11.62 -43.57 -2.05
CA LEU A 11 -10.19 -43.23 -2.05
C LEU A 11 -10.00 -41.70 -2.06
N PRO A 12 -9.02 -41.18 -1.30
CA PRO A 12 -8.66 -39.78 -1.34
C PRO A 12 -8.15 -39.40 -2.73
N ILE A 13 -8.38 -38.15 -3.13
CA ILE A 13 -7.89 -37.65 -4.41
C ILE A 13 -6.49 -37.12 -4.20
N ASN A 14 -5.57 -37.55 -5.07
CA ASN A 14 -4.24 -36.99 -5.08
C ASN A 14 -4.24 -35.70 -5.93
N TRP A 15 -4.23 -34.56 -5.23
CA TRP A 15 -4.13 -33.22 -5.81
C TRP A 15 -2.68 -32.84 -6.15
N LYS A 16 -1.71 -33.43 -5.43
CA LYS A 16 -0.29 -33.11 -5.56
C LYS A 16 0.33 -33.89 -6.72
N SER A 17 1.31 -33.29 -7.39
CA SER A 17 2.09 -34.02 -8.41
C SER A 17 2.97 -35.06 -7.72
N SER A 18 3.19 -36.20 -8.39
CA SER A 18 4.40 -36.99 -8.14
C SER A 18 5.59 -36.10 -8.45
N THR A 19 6.42 -35.80 -7.45
CA THR A 19 7.65 -35.02 -7.59
C THR A 19 8.52 -35.60 -8.69
N ILE A 20 8.64 -34.89 -9.82
CA ILE A 20 9.64 -35.18 -10.84
C ILE A 20 11.01 -34.87 -10.22
N ASN A 21 11.85 -35.90 -10.10
CA ASN A 21 13.27 -35.92 -9.68
C ASN A 21 13.79 -34.63 -8.99
N SER A 22 13.27 -34.34 -7.79
CA SER A 22 13.56 -33.08 -7.08
C SER A 22 15.05 -32.91 -6.77
N LYS A 23 15.78 -34.01 -6.60
CA LYS A 23 17.18 -34.00 -6.15
C LYS A 23 18.15 -33.52 -7.23
N ASP A 24 17.93 -33.85 -8.50
CA ASP A 24 18.82 -33.41 -9.59
C ASP A 24 18.66 -31.90 -9.88
N ILE A 25 17.41 -31.41 -9.84
CA ILE A 25 17.10 -29.99 -10.00
C ILE A 25 17.71 -29.19 -8.85
N GLU A 26 17.59 -29.68 -7.63
CA GLU A 26 18.16 -29.08 -6.42
C GLU A 26 19.69 -29.03 -6.46
N ASN A 27 20.36 -30.15 -6.81
CA ASN A 27 21.81 -30.20 -6.98
C ASN A 27 22.30 -29.21 -8.05
N THR A 28 21.59 -29.11 -9.17
CA THR A 28 21.91 -28.17 -10.24
C THR A 28 21.76 -26.72 -9.75
N ALA A 29 20.67 -26.41 -9.04
CA ALA A 29 20.44 -25.08 -8.49
C ALA A 29 21.50 -24.69 -7.46
N PHE A 30 21.90 -25.59 -6.55
CA PHE A 30 23.00 -25.33 -5.62
C PHE A 30 24.32 -25.03 -6.34
N ARG A 31 24.66 -25.82 -7.37
CA ARG A 31 25.86 -25.54 -8.17
C ARG A 31 25.78 -24.17 -8.86
N TYR A 32 24.64 -23.80 -9.43
CA TYR A 32 24.44 -22.48 -10.04
C TYR A 32 24.57 -21.36 -9.01
N ARG A 33 24.01 -21.52 -7.81
CA ARG A 33 24.20 -20.58 -6.71
C ARG A 33 25.68 -20.35 -6.41
N ASP A 34 26.42 -21.44 -6.22
CA ASP A 34 27.84 -21.37 -5.85
C ASP A 34 28.68 -20.73 -6.97
N LEU A 35 28.35 -21.02 -8.24
CA LEU A 35 28.96 -20.34 -9.39
C LEU A 35 28.68 -18.82 -9.39
N ILE A 36 27.43 -18.40 -9.15
CA ILE A 36 27.07 -16.98 -9.09
C ILE A 36 27.81 -16.28 -7.95
N ILE A 37 27.83 -16.87 -6.75
CA ILE A 37 28.51 -16.29 -5.59
C ILE A 37 30.02 -16.16 -5.84
N LYS A 38 30.66 -17.21 -6.38
CA LYS A 38 32.11 -17.23 -6.57
C LYS A 38 32.59 -16.38 -7.76
N ASN A 39 31.85 -16.38 -8.86
CA ASN A 39 32.32 -15.83 -10.14
C ASN A 39 31.53 -14.60 -10.61
N GLY A 40 30.45 -14.21 -9.92
CA GLY A 40 29.60 -13.08 -10.27
C GLY A 40 29.09 -13.17 -11.70
N THR A 41 29.17 -12.05 -12.44
CA THR A 41 28.66 -11.96 -13.83
C THR A 41 29.32 -12.96 -14.79
N LYS A 42 30.56 -13.42 -14.53
CA LYS A 42 31.25 -14.40 -15.40
C LYS A 42 30.57 -15.77 -15.38
N ALA A 43 29.85 -16.11 -14.31
CA ALA A 43 29.14 -17.39 -14.23
C ALA A 43 27.99 -17.49 -15.22
N PHE A 44 27.42 -16.38 -15.70
CA PHE A 44 26.35 -16.44 -16.70
C PHE A 44 26.78 -17.11 -18.00
N ASN A 45 27.99 -16.83 -18.50
CA ASN A 45 28.49 -17.48 -19.71
C ASN A 45 28.76 -18.98 -19.48
N ILE A 46 29.30 -19.35 -18.32
CA ILE A 46 29.52 -20.77 -17.95
C ILE A 46 28.20 -21.53 -17.97
N ILE A 47 27.15 -20.95 -17.37
CA ILE A 47 25.82 -21.57 -17.32
C ILE A 47 25.16 -21.57 -18.71
N ASN A 48 25.35 -20.51 -19.50
CA ASN A 48 24.83 -20.45 -20.87
C ASN A 48 25.44 -21.55 -21.75
N ASP A 49 26.76 -21.79 -21.66
CA ASP A 49 27.44 -22.85 -22.41
C ASP A 49 26.84 -24.23 -22.08
N GLU A 50 26.59 -24.49 -20.80
CA GLU A 50 25.95 -25.74 -20.35
C GLU A 50 24.52 -25.89 -20.88
N LEU A 51 23.73 -24.81 -20.83
CA LEU A 51 22.36 -24.78 -21.33
C LEU A 51 22.28 -24.65 -22.86
N LYS A 52 23.42 -24.59 -23.56
CA LYS A 52 23.53 -24.35 -25.01
C LYS A 52 22.82 -23.06 -25.45
N LEU A 53 22.93 -22.03 -24.62
CA LEU A 53 22.42 -20.68 -24.87
C LEU A 53 23.53 -19.77 -25.42
N PRO A 54 23.20 -18.73 -26.19
CA PRO A 54 24.21 -17.83 -26.72
C PRO A 54 24.88 -17.01 -25.61
N ASN A 55 26.21 -16.92 -25.64
CA ASN A 55 26.96 -16.00 -24.79
C ASN A 55 26.76 -14.55 -25.25
N LEU A 56 26.54 -13.66 -24.28
CA LEU A 56 26.23 -12.26 -24.54
C LEU A 56 27.44 -11.36 -24.25
N LYS A 57 27.61 -10.33 -25.09
CA LYS A 57 28.61 -9.27 -24.83
C LYS A 57 28.20 -8.34 -23.68
N SER A 58 26.90 -8.18 -23.46
CA SER A 58 26.34 -7.34 -22.39
C SER A 58 25.07 -7.99 -21.87
N PHE A 59 24.97 -8.12 -20.54
CA PHE A 59 23.78 -8.61 -19.87
C PHE A 59 22.78 -7.50 -19.52
N LYS A 60 23.23 -6.25 -19.36
CA LYS A 60 22.31 -5.11 -19.20
C LYS A 60 21.78 -4.67 -20.57
N VAL A 61 20.47 -4.46 -20.66
CA VAL A 61 19.82 -3.88 -21.84
C VAL A 61 20.23 -2.41 -21.97
N ARG A 62 20.58 -1.98 -23.18
CA ARG A 62 20.95 -0.57 -23.44
C ARG A 62 19.70 0.28 -23.66
N ALA A 63 19.76 1.56 -23.29
CA ALA A 63 18.68 2.52 -23.56
C ALA A 63 18.24 2.57 -25.04
N ALA A 64 19.20 2.42 -25.97
CA ALA A 64 18.91 2.35 -27.40
C ALA A 64 18.05 1.13 -27.80
N GLU A 65 18.17 0.00 -27.10
CA GLU A 65 17.32 -1.18 -27.33
C GLU A 65 15.89 -0.91 -26.86
N ILE A 66 15.74 -0.27 -25.69
CA ILE A 66 14.44 0.13 -25.15
C ILE A 66 13.75 1.11 -26.09
N ASN A 67 14.46 2.14 -26.58
CA ASN A 67 13.87 3.15 -27.46
C ASN A 67 13.41 2.58 -28.82
N LYS A 68 14.10 1.57 -29.36
CA LYS A 68 13.73 0.91 -30.62
C LYS A 68 12.47 0.04 -30.54
N SER A 69 12.08 -0.36 -29.34
CA SER A 69 10.94 -1.26 -29.12
C SER A 69 9.62 -0.69 -29.65
N GLU A 70 9.43 0.63 -29.59
CA GLU A 70 8.20 1.31 -30.00
C GLU A 70 7.81 1.06 -31.46
N ASN A 71 8.81 0.98 -32.34
CA ASN A 71 8.59 0.71 -33.77
C ASN A 71 8.46 -0.80 -34.07
N SER A 72 8.68 -1.65 -33.07
CA SER A 72 8.70 -3.11 -33.21
C SER A 72 7.45 -3.78 -32.61
N VAL A 73 6.57 -3.01 -31.97
CA VAL A 73 5.30 -3.49 -31.38
C VAL A 73 4.15 -2.90 -32.18
N SER A 74 3.20 -3.74 -32.61
CA SER A 74 2.03 -3.28 -33.38
C SER A 74 1.11 -2.41 -32.53
N ASP A 75 0.41 -1.47 -33.16
CA ASP A 75 -0.48 -0.55 -32.43
C ASP A 75 -1.65 -1.26 -31.77
N ASP A 76 -2.14 -2.37 -32.34
CA ASP A 76 -3.18 -3.19 -31.72
C ASP A 76 -2.68 -3.84 -30.42
N LEU A 77 -1.44 -4.35 -30.41
CA LEU A 77 -0.85 -4.90 -29.19
C LEU A 77 -0.57 -3.82 -28.16
N LYS A 78 -0.12 -2.62 -28.58
CA LYS A 78 0.03 -1.47 -27.68
C LYS A 78 -1.30 -1.11 -27.02
N LYS A 79 -2.39 -1.01 -27.79
CA LYS A 79 -3.74 -0.75 -27.27
C LYS A 79 -4.18 -1.81 -26.27
N ALA A 80 -3.96 -3.09 -26.57
CA ALA A 80 -4.29 -4.19 -25.67
C ALA A 80 -3.52 -4.12 -24.35
N ILE A 81 -2.20 -3.88 -24.41
CA ILE A 81 -1.35 -3.71 -23.22
C ILE A 81 -1.81 -2.50 -22.40
N LEU A 82 -2.14 -1.37 -23.03
CA LEU A 82 -2.61 -0.18 -22.32
C LEU A 82 -3.96 -0.43 -21.63
N ASN A 83 -4.90 -1.10 -22.28
CA ASN A 83 -6.19 -1.47 -21.69
C ASN A 83 -6.00 -2.38 -20.46
N SER A 84 -5.23 -3.46 -20.63
CA SER A 84 -4.85 -4.36 -19.53
C SER A 84 -4.16 -3.61 -18.39
N SER A 85 -3.21 -2.74 -18.71
CA SER A 85 -2.47 -1.94 -17.72
C SER A 85 -3.40 -1.04 -16.91
N ASN A 86 -4.38 -0.42 -17.55
CA ASN A 86 -5.36 0.43 -16.88
C ASN A 86 -6.23 -0.39 -15.92
N ASN A 87 -6.74 -1.55 -16.34
CA ASN A 87 -7.58 -2.39 -15.49
C ASN A 87 -6.81 -2.92 -14.27
N ILE A 88 -5.56 -3.38 -14.45
CA ILE A 88 -4.70 -3.82 -13.35
C ILE A 88 -4.40 -2.65 -12.40
N LYS A 89 -4.08 -1.48 -12.95
CA LYS A 89 -3.78 -0.27 -12.16
C LYS A 89 -4.97 0.15 -11.29
N LEU A 90 -6.19 0.15 -11.83
CA LEU A 90 -7.41 0.50 -11.09
C LEU A 90 -7.58 -0.37 -9.83
N ILE A 91 -7.44 -1.70 -9.97
CA ILE A 91 -7.54 -2.62 -8.83
C ILE A 91 -6.40 -2.38 -7.83
N CYS A 92 -5.16 -2.21 -8.31
CA CYS A 92 -4.01 -1.93 -7.45
C CYS A 92 -4.18 -0.62 -6.65
N GLU A 93 -4.71 0.44 -7.25
CA GLU A 93 -4.94 1.72 -6.57
C GLU A 93 -6.00 1.61 -5.47
N GLU A 94 -7.07 0.84 -5.70
CA GLU A 94 -8.07 0.54 -4.69
C GLU A 94 -7.52 -0.31 -3.53
N GLU A 95 -6.63 -1.26 -3.81
CA GLU A 95 -5.90 -1.99 -2.77
C GLU A 95 -5.03 -1.04 -1.95
N ARG A 96 -4.25 -0.17 -2.60
CA ARG A 96 -3.28 0.73 -1.97
C ARG A 96 -3.92 1.66 -0.93
N LYS A 97 -5.15 2.14 -1.19
CA LYS A 97 -5.93 2.99 -0.27
C LYS A 97 -6.19 2.33 1.07
N LYS A 98 -6.29 0.99 1.10
CA LYS A 98 -6.65 0.20 2.29
C LYS A 98 -5.43 -0.26 3.10
N LEU A 99 -4.21 0.00 2.64
CA LEU A 99 -2.98 -0.50 3.28
C LEU A 99 -2.49 0.36 4.45
N SER A 100 -3.01 1.57 4.62
CA SER A 100 -2.79 2.38 5.83
C SER A 100 -4.09 2.45 6.64
N SER A 101 -4.00 2.63 7.95
CA SER A 101 -5.18 2.73 8.80
C SER A 101 -5.37 4.15 9.31
N SER A 102 -6.62 4.49 9.62
CA SER A 102 -6.92 5.59 10.52
C SER A 102 -6.33 5.34 11.91
N SER A 103 -6.16 6.40 12.68
CA SER A 103 -5.79 6.33 14.09
C SER A 103 -6.92 5.73 14.93
N ILE A 104 -6.53 4.86 15.87
CA ILE A 104 -7.41 4.22 16.85
C ILE A 104 -6.87 4.54 18.24
N GLU A 105 -7.75 5.04 19.11
CA GLU A 105 -7.44 5.24 20.52
C GLU A 105 -7.86 4.00 21.31
N THR A 106 -6.89 3.27 21.86
CA THR A 106 -7.15 2.03 22.62
C THR A 106 -7.32 2.28 24.11
N THR A 107 -6.67 3.33 24.61
CA THR A 107 -6.78 3.85 25.96
C THR A 107 -6.75 5.36 25.82
N LYS A 108 -7.54 6.09 26.61
CA LYS A 108 -7.55 7.55 26.53
C LYS A 108 -6.13 8.11 26.64
N GLY A 109 -5.68 8.80 25.60
CA GLY A 109 -4.32 9.34 25.46
C GLY A 109 -3.29 8.40 24.81
N ILE A 110 -3.66 7.18 24.40
CA ILE A 110 -2.84 6.21 23.66
C ILE A 110 -3.45 5.99 22.28
N THR A 111 -2.74 6.39 21.24
CA THR A 111 -3.22 6.33 19.85
C THR A 111 -2.31 5.45 19.02
N LEU A 112 -2.88 4.57 18.19
CA LEU A 112 -2.15 3.68 17.27
C LEU A 112 -2.70 3.79 15.85
N TRP A 113 -1.83 3.61 14.86
CA TRP A 113 -2.20 3.46 13.45
C TRP A 113 -1.18 2.63 12.68
N LYS A 114 -1.49 2.30 11.44
CA LYS A 114 -0.60 1.60 10.51
C LYS A 114 -0.24 2.48 9.34
N GLU A 115 1.04 2.54 9.03
CA GLU A 115 1.55 3.21 7.84
C GLU A 115 2.15 2.23 6.85
N PHE A 116 1.71 2.30 5.59
CA PHE A 116 2.31 1.53 4.52
C PHE A 116 3.58 2.20 3.99
N ARG A 117 4.63 1.41 3.77
CA ARG A 117 5.89 1.82 3.13
C ARG A 117 6.33 0.78 2.11
N SER A 118 6.64 1.19 0.89
CA SER A 118 7.18 0.30 -0.14
C SER A 118 8.50 -0.35 0.27
N ILE A 119 8.79 -1.49 -0.33
CA ILE A 119 10.13 -2.07 -0.39
C ILE A 119 10.95 -1.19 -1.35
N GLU A 120 12.19 -0.88 -0.98
CA GLU A 120 13.00 0.06 -1.76
C GLU A 120 13.49 -0.55 -3.07
N THR A 121 14.02 -1.79 -2.99
CA THR A 121 14.56 -2.50 -4.17
C THR A 121 13.91 -3.86 -4.35
N VAL A 122 13.21 -4.06 -5.47
CA VAL A 122 12.53 -5.32 -5.80
C VAL A 122 13.03 -5.90 -7.11
N GLY A 123 13.16 -7.23 -7.17
CA GLY A 123 13.52 -7.98 -8.36
C GLY A 123 12.29 -8.65 -8.98
N LEU A 124 12.04 -8.42 -10.26
CA LEU A 124 10.98 -9.06 -11.03
C LEU A 124 11.59 -10.06 -12.00
N TYR A 125 11.28 -11.34 -11.81
CA TYR A 125 11.59 -12.36 -12.79
C TYR A 125 10.45 -12.47 -13.79
N VAL A 126 10.74 -12.21 -15.07
CA VAL A 126 9.76 -12.35 -16.16
C VAL A 126 10.14 -13.58 -16.97
N PRO A 127 9.34 -14.66 -16.92
CA PRO A 127 9.62 -15.85 -17.68
C PRO A 127 9.70 -15.59 -19.18
N GLY A 128 10.53 -16.38 -19.85
CA GLY A 128 10.52 -16.53 -21.29
C GLY A 128 10.75 -17.98 -21.68
N GLY A 129 10.85 -18.24 -22.97
CA GLY A 129 10.99 -19.60 -23.51
C GLY A 129 10.45 -19.66 -24.93
N SER A 130 9.34 -20.38 -25.12
CA SER A 130 8.66 -20.46 -26.42
C SER A 130 7.94 -19.15 -26.81
N ALA A 131 7.56 -18.32 -25.83
CA ALA A 131 6.97 -17.01 -26.02
C ALA A 131 7.30 -16.07 -24.83
N PRO A 132 7.34 -14.74 -25.03
CA PRO A 132 7.45 -13.78 -23.94
C PRO A 132 6.13 -13.67 -23.15
N LEU A 133 6.19 -13.76 -21.82
CA LEU A 133 5.01 -13.60 -20.96
C LEU A 133 4.80 -12.14 -20.55
N ILE A 134 4.26 -11.34 -21.47
CA ILE A 134 4.02 -9.91 -21.26
C ILE A 134 3.01 -9.63 -20.13
N SER A 135 1.99 -10.49 -19.98
CA SER A 135 1.00 -10.37 -18.90
C SER A 135 1.65 -10.54 -17.53
N SER A 136 2.50 -11.55 -17.35
CA SER A 136 3.26 -11.75 -16.11
C SER A 136 4.20 -10.61 -15.78
N PHE A 137 4.67 -9.85 -16.77
CA PHE A 137 5.42 -8.64 -16.49
C PHE A 137 4.51 -7.53 -15.95
N LEU A 138 3.35 -7.27 -16.57
CA LEU A 138 2.38 -6.28 -16.11
C LEU A 138 1.88 -6.57 -14.69
N MET A 139 1.52 -7.83 -14.42
CA MET A 139 1.01 -8.30 -13.13
C MET A 139 2.02 -8.16 -11.98
N GLN A 140 3.31 -8.03 -12.27
CA GLN A 140 4.34 -7.76 -11.26
C GLN A 140 4.70 -6.26 -11.21
N LEU A 141 4.84 -5.64 -12.38
CA LEU A 141 5.34 -4.28 -12.51
C LEU A 141 4.37 -3.23 -11.99
N ILE A 142 3.09 -3.36 -12.33
CA ILE A 142 2.06 -2.38 -11.96
C ILE A 142 1.88 -2.31 -10.44
N PRO A 143 1.68 -3.41 -9.69
CA PRO A 143 1.58 -3.33 -8.24
C PRO A 143 2.88 -2.82 -7.58
N ALA A 144 4.06 -3.13 -8.13
CA ALA A 144 5.32 -2.55 -7.65
C ALA A 144 5.37 -1.02 -7.80
N LYS A 145 4.92 -0.51 -8.95
CA LYS A 145 4.84 0.94 -9.22
C LYS A 145 3.80 1.62 -8.33
N VAL A 146 2.60 1.03 -8.18
CA VAL A 146 1.53 1.57 -7.33
C VAL A 146 1.92 1.53 -5.84
N ALA A 147 2.68 0.53 -5.41
CA ALA A 147 3.25 0.51 -4.05
C ALA A 147 4.23 1.67 -3.81
N GLY A 148 4.94 2.12 -4.85
CA GLY A 148 5.98 3.14 -4.78
C GLY A 148 7.39 2.57 -4.62
N CYS A 149 7.68 1.38 -5.15
CA CYS A 149 9.03 0.83 -5.16
C CYS A 149 9.96 1.69 -6.02
N LYS A 150 11.10 2.11 -5.45
CA LYS A 150 12.03 3.03 -6.14
C LYS A 150 12.88 2.31 -7.19
N ASN A 151 13.47 1.18 -6.81
CA ASN A 151 14.38 0.42 -7.66
C ASN A 151 13.72 -0.89 -8.08
N ILE A 152 13.36 -1.01 -9.36
CA ILE A 152 12.76 -2.22 -9.92
C ILE A 152 13.76 -2.85 -10.88
N VAL A 153 14.26 -4.04 -10.52
CA VAL A 153 15.25 -4.81 -11.27
C VAL A 153 14.53 -5.91 -12.02
N VAL A 154 14.62 -5.94 -13.35
CA VAL A 154 13.93 -6.93 -14.17
C VAL A 154 14.94 -7.90 -14.75
N CYS A 155 14.77 -9.19 -14.48
CA CYS A 155 15.51 -10.25 -15.15
C CYS A 155 14.58 -11.04 -16.06
N THR A 156 14.99 -11.21 -17.32
CA THR A 156 14.24 -11.99 -18.30
C THR A 156 15.21 -12.69 -19.26
N PRO A 157 14.98 -13.97 -19.63
CA PRO A 157 15.86 -14.66 -20.55
C PRO A 157 15.85 -14.00 -21.93
N PRO A 158 17.01 -13.90 -22.61
CA PRO A 158 17.06 -13.40 -23.97
C PRO A 158 16.43 -14.37 -24.96
N LEU A 159 16.00 -13.84 -26.10
CA LEU A 159 15.68 -14.60 -27.31
C LEU A 159 16.94 -15.31 -27.83
N LYS A 160 16.77 -16.26 -28.77
CA LYS A 160 17.89 -16.94 -29.44
C LYS A 160 18.87 -15.96 -30.12
N SER A 161 18.39 -14.79 -30.52
CA SER A 161 19.21 -13.69 -31.06
C SER A 161 20.07 -12.97 -30.03
N GLY A 162 19.86 -13.20 -28.73
CA GLY A 162 20.49 -12.45 -27.64
C GLY A 162 19.82 -11.11 -27.29
N SER A 163 18.71 -10.76 -27.95
CA SER A 163 17.89 -9.58 -27.62
C SER A 163 16.76 -9.94 -26.65
N ILE A 164 16.14 -8.95 -26.02
CA ILE A 164 14.87 -9.14 -25.31
C ILE A 164 13.71 -8.94 -26.29
N ALA A 165 12.58 -9.59 -26.02
CA ALA A 165 11.36 -9.39 -26.78
C ALA A 165 10.95 -7.90 -26.78
N PRO A 166 10.61 -7.31 -27.95
CA PRO A 166 10.32 -5.89 -28.06
C PRO A 166 9.15 -5.45 -27.18
N GLU A 167 8.16 -6.32 -26.95
CA GLU A 167 6.99 -6.05 -26.12
C GLU A 167 7.37 -5.81 -24.65
N ILE A 168 8.30 -6.62 -24.12
CA ILE A 168 8.82 -6.44 -22.75
C ILE A 168 9.58 -5.11 -22.63
N LEU A 169 10.39 -4.78 -23.64
CA LEU A 169 11.13 -3.53 -23.67
C LEU A 169 10.21 -2.31 -23.80
N TRP A 170 9.13 -2.44 -24.56
CA TRP A 170 8.14 -1.38 -24.73
C TRP A 170 7.33 -1.15 -23.45
N ILE A 171 6.93 -2.21 -22.74
CA ILE A 171 6.33 -2.10 -21.40
C ILE A 171 7.32 -1.42 -20.44
N ALA A 172 8.59 -1.84 -20.46
CA ALA A 172 9.60 -1.21 -19.62
C ALA A 172 9.76 0.29 -19.94
N LYS A 173 9.73 0.68 -21.22
CA LYS A 173 9.71 2.08 -21.65
C LYS A 173 8.49 2.82 -21.09
N LEU A 174 7.30 2.25 -21.24
CA LEU A 174 6.03 2.83 -20.79
C LEU A 174 6.02 3.15 -19.28
N PHE A 175 6.65 2.29 -18.47
CA PHE A 175 6.71 2.44 -17.02
C PHE A 175 8.05 3.01 -16.50
N GLY A 176 8.94 3.48 -17.39
CA GLY A 176 10.24 4.05 -17.01
C GLY A 176 11.15 3.08 -16.24
N ILE A 177 11.27 1.84 -16.72
CA ILE A 177 12.16 0.81 -16.17
C ILE A 177 13.43 0.72 -17.00
N GLU A 178 14.57 0.98 -16.37
CA GLU A 178 15.89 0.96 -17.04
C GLU A 178 16.76 -0.24 -16.63
N SER A 179 16.53 -0.80 -15.44
CA SER A 179 17.31 -1.90 -14.87
C SER A 179 16.82 -3.26 -15.38
N ILE A 180 17.02 -3.51 -16.68
CA ILE A 180 16.62 -4.76 -17.35
C ILE A 180 17.84 -5.59 -17.72
N TYR A 181 17.79 -6.88 -17.39
CA TYR A 181 18.90 -7.82 -17.53
C TYR A 181 18.50 -9.07 -18.30
N LYS A 182 19.36 -9.42 -19.27
CA LYS A 182 19.23 -10.54 -20.23
C LYS A 182 19.65 -11.86 -19.59
N VAL A 183 19.05 -12.21 -18.46
CA VAL A 183 19.37 -13.40 -17.68
C VAL A 183 18.05 -14.05 -17.24
N GLY A 184 17.92 -15.36 -17.47
CA GLY A 184 16.78 -16.16 -17.02
C GLY A 184 17.21 -17.28 -16.06
N GLY A 185 16.26 -18.13 -15.67
CA GLY A 185 16.53 -19.33 -14.88
C GLY A 185 16.96 -19.08 -13.44
N ALA A 186 17.46 -20.13 -12.78
CA ALA A 186 17.93 -20.07 -11.39
C ALA A 186 19.08 -19.05 -11.21
N GLN A 187 19.93 -18.89 -12.21
CA GLN A 187 21.04 -17.94 -12.20
C GLN A 187 20.59 -16.48 -12.12
N ALA A 188 19.42 -16.13 -12.68
CA ALA A 188 18.84 -14.80 -12.53
C ALA A 188 18.39 -14.55 -11.09
N ILE A 189 17.75 -15.55 -10.47
CA ILE A 189 17.28 -15.47 -9.07
C ILE A 189 18.46 -15.27 -8.13
N PHE A 190 19.50 -16.10 -8.23
CA PHE A 190 20.69 -15.95 -7.39
C PHE A 190 21.43 -14.65 -7.65
N ALA A 191 21.47 -14.16 -8.89
CA ALA A 191 22.08 -12.86 -9.19
C ALA A 191 21.32 -11.69 -8.55
N MET A 192 19.99 -11.73 -8.50
CA MET A 192 19.19 -10.73 -7.77
C MET A 192 19.33 -10.89 -6.25
N ALA A 193 19.42 -12.13 -5.75
CA ALA A 193 19.52 -12.41 -4.32
C ALA A 193 20.87 -11.95 -3.71
N TYR A 194 21.98 -12.21 -4.41
CA TYR A 194 23.32 -11.96 -3.89
C TYR A 194 24.00 -10.75 -4.53
N GLY A 195 23.45 -10.24 -5.62
CA GLY A 195 24.10 -9.21 -6.43
C GLY A 195 25.25 -9.78 -7.28
N THR A 196 25.58 -9.06 -8.36
CA THR A 196 26.76 -9.28 -9.18
C THR A 196 27.35 -7.92 -9.56
N THR A 197 28.44 -7.90 -10.33
CA THR A 197 29.00 -6.63 -10.86
C THR A 197 28.01 -5.86 -11.75
N VAL A 198 27.01 -6.53 -12.33
CA VAL A 198 26.06 -5.92 -13.29
C VAL A 198 24.63 -5.87 -12.77
N ILE A 199 24.19 -6.91 -12.05
CA ILE A 199 22.83 -7.02 -11.48
C ILE A 199 22.91 -6.63 -10.00
N PRO A 200 22.23 -5.56 -9.54
CA PRO A 200 22.24 -5.18 -8.14
C PRO A 200 21.49 -6.21 -7.28
N LYS A 201 21.88 -6.30 -6.01
CA LYS A 201 21.12 -7.06 -5.01
C LYS A 201 19.76 -6.41 -4.77
N VAL A 202 18.73 -7.22 -4.56
CA VAL A 202 17.36 -6.76 -4.24
C VAL A 202 16.93 -7.23 -2.85
N ASP A 203 15.88 -6.60 -2.30
CA ASP A 203 15.34 -6.94 -0.98
C ASP A 203 14.27 -8.03 -1.04
N LYS A 204 13.54 -8.10 -2.17
CA LYS A 204 12.52 -9.13 -2.42
C LYS A 204 12.44 -9.50 -3.90
N ILE A 205 12.32 -10.79 -4.19
CA ILE A 205 12.21 -11.34 -5.55
C ILE A 205 10.79 -11.84 -5.82
N PHE A 206 10.26 -11.44 -6.98
CA PHE A 206 8.94 -11.75 -7.46
C PHE A 206 8.99 -12.51 -8.78
N GLY A 207 7.89 -13.22 -9.06
CA GLY A 207 7.59 -13.73 -10.38
C GLY A 207 7.55 -15.25 -10.44
N PRO A 208 6.64 -15.79 -11.28
CA PRO A 208 6.56 -17.23 -11.50
C PRO A 208 7.76 -17.73 -12.31
N GLY A 209 7.96 -19.04 -12.34
CA GLY A 209 8.98 -19.63 -13.20
C GLY A 209 8.88 -21.14 -13.25
N ASN A 210 9.76 -21.75 -14.03
CA ASN A 210 9.86 -23.21 -14.09
C ASN A 210 10.40 -23.77 -12.75
N SER A 211 10.51 -25.09 -12.66
CA SER A 211 11.01 -25.78 -11.47
C SER A 211 12.36 -25.22 -10.98
N TYR A 212 13.32 -24.97 -11.86
CA TYR A 212 14.64 -24.42 -11.46
C TYR A 212 14.54 -23.04 -10.82
N VAL A 213 13.68 -22.15 -11.33
CA VAL A 213 13.42 -20.82 -10.76
C VAL A 213 12.78 -20.96 -9.37
N ASN A 214 11.79 -21.83 -9.23
CA ASN A 214 11.08 -22.01 -7.96
C ASN A 214 11.99 -22.64 -6.90
N ILE A 215 12.81 -23.63 -7.27
CA ILE A 215 13.83 -24.20 -6.39
C ILE A 215 14.86 -23.13 -6.00
N ALA A 216 15.33 -22.29 -6.94
CA ALA A 216 16.28 -21.23 -6.63
C ALA A 216 15.74 -20.21 -5.62
N LYS A 217 14.48 -19.76 -5.81
CA LYS A 217 13.79 -18.87 -4.86
C LYS A 217 13.69 -19.50 -3.47
N LYS A 218 13.37 -20.80 -3.41
CA LYS A 218 13.34 -21.55 -2.15
C LYS A 218 14.71 -21.65 -1.49
N ILE A 219 15.78 -21.88 -2.27
CA ILE A 219 17.15 -21.98 -1.73
C ILE A 219 17.59 -20.65 -1.13
N CYS A 220 17.27 -19.51 -1.76
CA CYS A 220 17.70 -18.20 -1.28
C CYS A 220 16.69 -17.50 -0.35
N SER A 221 15.57 -18.15 0.04
CA SER A 221 14.50 -17.48 0.80
C SER A 221 14.91 -17.09 2.22
N GLU A 222 16.00 -17.66 2.75
CA GLU A 222 16.59 -17.26 4.04
C GLU A 222 17.47 -16.00 3.90
N ASP A 223 17.98 -15.73 2.70
CA ASP A 223 18.91 -14.61 2.40
C ASP A 223 18.20 -13.39 1.79
N VAL A 224 17.12 -13.63 1.04
CA VAL A 224 16.30 -12.61 0.37
C VAL A 224 14.83 -13.01 0.45
N ALA A 225 13.94 -12.05 0.70
CA ALA A 225 12.51 -12.36 0.70
C ALA A 225 12.06 -12.78 -0.71
N ILE A 226 11.07 -13.66 -0.77
CA ILE A 226 10.39 -14.05 -2.01
C ILE A 226 8.89 -13.81 -1.87
N ASP A 227 8.17 -13.78 -2.98
CA ASP A 227 6.70 -13.69 -3.02
C ASP A 227 6.01 -14.99 -2.59
N LEU A 228 5.82 -15.93 -3.51
CA LEU A 228 4.99 -17.10 -3.36
C LEU A 228 5.77 -18.36 -3.75
N PRO A 229 5.60 -19.48 -3.03
CA PRO A 229 6.04 -20.78 -3.51
C PRO A 229 5.20 -21.19 -4.72
N ALA A 230 5.79 -21.15 -5.91
CA ALA A 230 5.14 -21.54 -7.15
C ALA A 230 5.47 -22.99 -7.55
N GLY A 231 4.47 -23.69 -8.07
CA GLY A 231 4.50 -25.01 -8.68
C GLY A 231 3.89 -24.93 -10.08
N PRO A 232 3.56 -26.07 -10.71
CA PRO A 232 2.86 -26.08 -12.00
C PRO A 232 1.50 -25.39 -11.88
N SER A 233 1.10 -24.65 -12.91
CA SER A 233 -0.19 -23.96 -12.94
C SER A 233 -1.36 -24.96 -12.95
N GLU A 234 -2.47 -24.59 -12.32
CA GLU A 234 -3.65 -25.45 -12.19
C GLU A 234 -4.99 -24.72 -12.27
N VAL A 235 -5.98 -25.37 -12.89
CA VAL A 235 -7.37 -24.88 -12.94
C VAL A 235 -8.33 -25.95 -12.42
N MET A 236 -9.36 -25.51 -11.68
CA MET A 236 -10.50 -26.34 -11.33
C MET A 236 -11.77 -25.75 -11.95
N VAL A 237 -12.47 -26.50 -12.78
CA VAL A 237 -13.74 -26.10 -13.40
C VAL A 237 -14.90 -26.88 -12.78
N VAL A 238 -15.95 -26.19 -12.37
CA VAL A 238 -17.15 -26.76 -11.76
C VAL A 238 -18.35 -26.44 -12.62
N SER A 239 -19.08 -27.47 -13.06
CA SER A 239 -20.33 -27.32 -13.79
C SER A 239 -21.16 -28.62 -13.71
N ASP A 240 -22.47 -28.47 -13.69
CA ASP A 240 -23.47 -29.54 -13.75
C ASP A 240 -24.32 -29.47 -15.04
N ASP A 241 -24.19 -28.39 -15.82
CA ASP A 241 -24.92 -28.14 -17.05
C ASP A 241 -24.28 -28.83 -18.27
N GLU A 242 -24.98 -29.81 -18.85
CA GLU A 242 -24.50 -30.56 -20.01
C GLU A 242 -24.29 -29.72 -21.27
N THR A 243 -24.97 -28.58 -21.38
CA THR A 243 -24.85 -27.68 -22.53
C THR A 243 -23.51 -26.95 -22.54
N LYS A 244 -22.85 -26.84 -21.37
CA LYS A 244 -21.58 -26.14 -21.18
C LYS A 244 -20.34 -26.99 -21.41
N ALA A 245 -20.49 -28.23 -21.90
CA ALA A 245 -19.37 -29.15 -22.13
C ALA A 245 -18.25 -28.57 -23.02
N GLY A 246 -18.61 -27.77 -24.04
CA GLY A 246 -17.65 -27.11 -24.91
C GLY A 246 -16.85 -26.00 -24.22
N LEU A 247 -17.50 -25.24 -23.34
CA LEU A 247 -16.87 -24.18 -22.54
C LEU A 247 -15.89 -24.78 -21.52
N VAL A 248 -16.32 -25.81 -20.76
CA VAL A 248 -15.44 -26.51 -19.81
C VAL A 248 -14.21 -27.08 -20.53
N ALA A 249 -14.39 -27.64 -21.73
CA ALA A 249 -13.28 -28.16 -22.52
C ALA A 249 -12.29 -27.05 -22.93
N ALA A 250 -12.79 -25.88 -23.33
CA ALA A 250 -11.97 -24.73 -23.69
C ALA A 250 -11.17 -24.20 -22.49
N ASP A 251 -11.82 -24.00 -21.34
CA ASP A 251 -11.17 -23.53 -20.11
C ASP A 251 -10.07 -24.50 -19.65
N VAL A 252 -10.37 -25.80 -19.63
CA VAL A 252 -9.37 -26.84 -19.29
C VAL A 252 -8.19 -26.83 -20.25
N LEU A 253 -8.43 -26.70 -21.56
CA LEU A 253 -7.36 -26.66 -22.55
C LEU A 253 -6.50 -25.40 -22.43
N SER A 254 -7.11 -24.26 -22.07
CA SER A 254 -6.40 -22.99 -21.91
C SER A 254 -5.30 -23.11 -20.84
N GLN A 255 -5.60 -23.66 -19.67
CA GLN A 255 -4.57 -23.86 -18.63
C GLN A 255 -3.55 -24.95 -19.04
N LEU A 256 -4.03 -26.07 -19.61
CA LEU A 256 -3.14 -27.19 -19.94
C LEU A 256 -2.12 -26.87 -21.05
N GLU A 257 -2.29 -25.80 -21.82
CA GLU A 257 -1.33 -25.42 -22.86
C GLU A 257 -0.12 -24.65 -22.34
N HIS A 258 -0.12 -24.20 -21.08
CA HIS A 258 0.97 -23.43 -20.47
C HIS A 258 2.27 -24.23 -20.40
N ASP A 259 2.23 -25.39 -19.75
CA ASP A 259 3.36 -26.29 -19.53
C ASP A 259 2.92 -27.77 -19.50
N ALA A 260 3.83 -28.69 -19.80
CA ALA A 260 3.57 -30.13 -19.74
C ALA A 260 3.23 -30.64 -18.33
N ALA A 261 3.64 -29.91 -17.28
CA ALA A 261 3.34 -30.19 -15.89
C ALA A 261 2.03 -29.56 -15.39
N SER A 262 1.40 -28.67 -16.17
CA SER A 262 0.14 -28.01 -15.79
C SER A 262 -0.95 -29.03 -15.51
N LYS A 263 -1.89 -28.67 -14.64
CA LYS A 263 -2.97 -29.56 -14.20
C LYS A 263 -4.33 -28.95 -14.43
N ALA A 264 -5.33 -29.81 -14.55
CA ALA A 264 -6.71 -29.40 -14.59
C ALA A 264 -7.60 -30.40 -13.87
N PHE A 265 -8.61 -29.90 -13.19
CA PHE A 265 -9.61 -30.67 -12.47
C PHE A 265 -10.99 -30.24 -12.94
N VAL A 266 -11.86 -31.20 -13.23
CA VAL A 266 -13.28 -30.90 -13.52
C VAL A 266 -14.13 -31.57 -12.48
N LEU A 267 -14.96 -30.81 -11.76
CA LEU A 267 -15.94 -31.32 -10.82
C LEU A 267 -17.34 -31.23 -11.43
N SER A 268 -18.10 -32.31 -11.33
CA SER A 268 -19.51 -32.31 -11.74
C SER A 268 -20.30 -33.38 -10.99
N ASN A 269 -21.52 -33.06 -10.58
CA ASN A 269 -22.57 -33.99 -10.20
C ASN A 269 -23.23 -34.68 -11.40
N ASN A 270 -22.90 -34.32 -12.65
CA ASN A 270 -23.44 -34.97 -13.84
C ASN A 270 -22.37 -35.83 -14.55
N LEU A 271 -22.51 -37.16 -14.46
CA LEU A 271 -21.58 -38.09 -15.10
C LEU A 271 -21.62 -37.99 -16.64
N ASN A 272 -22.76 -37.61 -17.22
CA ASN A 272 -22.90 -37.48 -18.66
C ASN A 272 -22.16 -36.24 -19.20
N LEU A 273 -22.19 -35.12 -18.46
CA LEU A 273 -21.37 -33.95 -18.75
C LEU A 273 -19.88 -34.31 -18.82
N LEU A 274 -19.33 -35.04 -17.84
CA LEU A 274 -17.92 -35.46 -17.86
C LEU A 274 -17.56 -36.30 -19.10
N LYS A 275 -18.48 -37.14 -19.59
CA LYS A 275 -18.29 -37.90 -20.84
C LYS A 275 -18.31 -36.99 -22.07
N LYS A 276 -19.20 -35.99 -22.10
CA LYS A 276 -19.28 -34.99 -23.18
C LYS A 276 -18.02 -34.13 -23.24
N ILE A 277 -17.54 -33.62 -22.10
CA ILE A 277 -16.29 -32.85 -21.99
C ILE A 277 -15.13 -33.62 -22.59
N LYS A 278 -15.00 -34.92 -22.28
CA LYS A 278 -13.94 -35.76 -22.86
C LYS A 278 -14.00 -35.80 -24.40
N LYS A 279 -15.18 -35.76 -25.00
CA LYS A 279 -15.33 -35.70 -26.47
C LYS A 279 -14.93 -34.32 -27.00
N GLU A 280 -15.43 -33.25 -26.39
CA GLU A 280 -15.14 -31.85 -26.77
C GLU A 280 -13.65 -31.52 -26.72
N ILE A 281 -12.94 -31.98 -25.68
CA ILE A 281 -11.49 -31.81 -25.57
C ILE A 281 -10.77 -32.40 -26.80
N ASN A 282 -11.18 -33.58 -27.27
CA ASN A 282 -10.55 -34.20 -28.45
C ASN A 282 -10.87 -33.43 -29.75
N ILE A 283 -12.09 -32.88 -29.85
CA ILE A 283 -12.51 -32.06 -31.00
C ILE A 283 -11.65 -30.79 -31.06
N GLN A 284 -11.60 -30.02 -29.97
CA GLN A 284 -10.89 -28.74 -29.93
C GLN A 284 -9.37 -28.90 -30.08
N LEU A 285 -8.78 -29.92 -29.44
CA LEU A 285 -7.34 -30.22 -29.52
C LEU A 285 -6.84 -30.36 -30.96
N SER A 286 -7.68 -30.82 -31.89
CA SER A 286 -7.31 -31.01 -33.30
C SER A 286 -6.97 -29.71 -34.03
N SER A 287 -7.41 -28.55 -33.54
CA SER A 287 -7.19 -27.24 -34.17
C SER A 287 -6.05 -26.43 -33.52
N LEU A 288 -5.64 -26.78 -32.30
CA LEU A 288 -4.67 -26.00 -31.52
C LEU A 288 -3.22 -26.20 -31.99
N SER A 289 -2.39 -25.17 -31.90
CA SER A 289 -0.99 -25.21 -32.32
C SER A 289 -0.07 -25.92 -31.31
N ARG A 290 -0.38 -25.84 -30.01
CA ARG A 290 0.41 -26.42 -28.90
C ARG A 290 0.08 -27.88 -28.56
N LYS A 291 -0.34 -28.67 -29.56
CA LYS A 291 -0.73 -30.10 -29.39
C LYS A 291 0.31 -30.96 -28.67
N SER A 292 1.60 -30.71 -28.88
CA SER A 292 2.67 -31.51 -28.27
C SER A 292 2.76 -31.33 -26.74
N ILE A 293 2.52 -30.11 -26.25
CA ILE A 293 2.46 -29.78 -24.82
C ILE A 293 1.15 -30.34 -24.25
N LEU A 294 0.02 -30.03 -24.90
CA LEU A 294 -1.31 -30.48 -24.50
C LEU A 294 -1.40 -32.00 -24.36
N LYS A 295 -0.82 -32.78 -25.29
CA LYS A 295 -0.79 -34.25 -25.18
C LYS A 295 -0.12 -34.75 -23.89
N LYS A 296 0.88 -34.02 -23.37
CA LYS A 296 1.57 -34.37 -22.11
C LYS A 296 0.75 -33.92 -20.91
N SER A 297 0.30 -32.67 -20.87
CA SER A 297 -0.45 -32.11 -19.75
C SER A 297 -1.86 -32.70 -19.59
N LEU A 298 -2.49 -33.19 -20.67
CA LEU A 298 -3.77 -33.92 -20.59
C LEU A 298 -3.69 -35.24 -19.82
N LEU A 299 -2.49 -35.76 -19.56
CA LEU A 299 -2.30 -36.88 -18.62
C LEU A 299 -2.63 -36.46 -17.18
N ASN A 300 -2.46 -35.18 -16.86
CA ASN A 300 -2.71 -34.59 -15.54
C ASN A 300 -4.18 -34.17 -15.33
N LEU A 301 -5.02 -34.22 -16.37
CA LEU A 301 -6.45 -33.91 -16.27
C LEU A 301 -7.21 -34.99 -15.47
N GLN A 302 -7.88 -34.57 -14.40
CA GLN A 302 -8.80 -35.40 -13.62
C GLN A 302 -10.25 -34.92 -13.79
N LEU A 303 -11.11 -35.79 -14.28
CA LEU A 303 -12.56 -35.58 -14.37
C LEU A 303 -13.20 -36.28 -13.16
N ILE A 304 -13.92 -35.55 -12.32
CA ILE A 304 -14.37 -36.07 -11.02
C ILE A 304 -15.88 -35.91 -10.88
N LYS A 305 -16.57 -37.05 -10.77
CA LYS A 305 -17.99 -37.10 -10.43
C LYS A 305 -18.15 -36.98 -8.92
N THR A 306 -18.65 -35.83 -8.48
CA THR A 306 -18.93 -35.51 -7.07
C THR A 306 -20.27 -36.10 -6.63
N ARG A 307 -20.49 -36.26 -5.32
CA ARG A 307 -21.73 -36.84 -4.77
C ARG A 307 -22.87 -35.83 -4.69
N SER A 308 -22.52 -34.59 -4.39
CA SER A 308 -23.42 -33.46 -4.23
C SER A 308 -22.64 -32.15 -4.35
N MET A 309 -23.36 -31.03 -4.33
CA MET A 309 -22.77 -29.70 -4.22
C MET A 309 -21.87 -29.56 -2.98
N VAL A 310 -22.30 -30.09 -1.82
CA VAL A 310 -21.50 -30.07 -0.58
C VAL A 310 -20.19 -30.84 -0.74
N ASP A 311 -20.21 -32.01 -1.40
CA ASP A 311 -18.99 -32.77 -1.73
C ASP A 311 -18.08 -31.98 -2.67
N SER A 312 -18.66 -31.24 -3.63
CA SER A 312 -17.91 -30.39 -4.55
C SER A 312 -17.21 -29.25 -3.81
N ILE A 313 -17.89 -28.55 -2.90
CA ILE A 313 -17.30 -27.50 -2.05
C ILE A 313 -16.17 -28.07 -1.17
N SER A 314 -16.42 -29.21 -0.53
CA SER A 314 -15.42 -29.91 0.29
C SER A 314 -14.14 -30.17 -0.52
N MET A 315 -14.29 -30.61 -1.77
CA MET A 315 -13.17 -30.90 -2.66
C MET A 315 -12.45 -29.66 -3.17
N ILE A 316 -13.17 -28.58 -3.50
CA ILE A 316 -12.57 -27.29 -3.85
C ILE A 316 -11.64 -26.86 -2.71
N ASN A 317 -12.14 -26.86 -1.47
CA ASN A 317 -11.38 -26.46 -0.30
C ASN A 317 -10.22 -27.42 0.03
N GLU A 318 -10.40 -28.72 -0.21
CA GLU A 318 -9.35 -29.73 -0.01
C GLU A 318 -8.20 -29.53 -1.00
N CYS A 319 -8.53 -29.30 -2.27
CA CYS A 319 -7.57 -29.05 -3.34
C CYS A 319 -6.89 -27.69 -3.18
N ALA A 320 -7.66 -26.65 -2.85
CA ALA A 320 -7.24 -25.25 -2.80
C ALA A 320 -6.59 -24.79 -4.12
N PRO A 321 -7.35 -24.79 -5.23
CA PRO A 321 -6.82 -24.55 -6.57
C PRO A 321 -6.29 -23.12 -6.75
N GLU A 322 -5.31 -22.96 -7.63
CA GLU A 322 -4.85 -21.66 -8.12
C GLU A 322 -6.00 -20.87 -8.77
N HIS A 323 -6.63 -21.47 -9.79
CA HIS A 323 -7.81 -20.92 -10.46
C HIS A 323 -9.04 -21.81 -10.24
N LEU A 324 -10.17 -21.20 -9.86
CA LEU A 324 -11.46 -21.85 -9.73
C LEU A 324 -12.48 -21.22 -10.67
N ILE A 325 -13.07 -21.99 -11.57
CA ILE A 325 -14.13 -21.55 -12.48
C ILE A 325 -15.45 -22.19 -12.03
N LEU A 326 -16.38 -21.35 -11.60
CA LEU A 326 -17.77 -21.71 -11.31
C LEU A 326 -18.62 -21.33 -12.51
N LEU A 327 -18.78 -22.25 -13.46
CA LEU A 327 -19.26 -21.92 -14.80
C LEU A 327 -20.79 -21.77 -14.90
N ASP A 328 -21.52 -22.36 -13.95
CA ASP A 328 -22.98 -22.31 -13.90
C ASP A 328 -23.47 -20.97 -13.33
N ASP A 329 -24.61 -20.47 -13.80
CA ASP A 329 -25.05 -19.09 -13.49
C ASP A 329 -25.59 -18.95 -12.06
N ASP A 330 -25.86 -20.06 -11.36
CA ASP A 330 -26.20 -20.11 -9.94
C ASP A 330 -24.98 -20.29 -9.02
N TYR A 331 -23.80 -19.86 -9.48
CA TYR A 331 -22.52 -19.91 -8.77
C TYR A 331 -22.56 -19.33 -7.35
N SER A 332 -23.49 -18.41 -7.05
CA SER A 332 -23.65 -17.80 -5.72
C SER A 332 -23.88 -18.83 -4.61
N LYS A 333 -24.46 -19.98 -4.94
CA LYS A 333 -24.65 -21.10 -4.01
C LYS A 333 -23.33 -21.66 -3.48
N PHE A 334 -22.27 -21.64 -4.27
CA PHE A 334 -20.95 -22.18 -3.88
C PHE A 334 -20.12 -21.19 -3.06
N LEU A 335 -20.21 -19.89 -3.37
CA LEU A 335 -19.27 -18.87 -2.88
C LEU A 335 -19.13 -18.84 -1.35
N SER A 336 -20.23 -18.92 -0.61
CA SER A 336 -20.19 -18.87 0.87
C SER A 336 -19.49 -20.07 1.50
N GLY A 337 -19.36 -21.18 0.77
CA GLY A 337 -18.68 -22.38 1.23
C GLY A 337 -17.22 -22.50 0.79
N ILE A 338 -16.72 -21.61 -0.07
CA ILE A 338 -15.37 -21.66 -0.60
C ILE A 338 -14.45 -20.81 0.30
N TYR A 339 -13.49 -21.47 0.94
CA TYR A 339 -12.48 -20.86 1.79
C TYR A 339 -11.12 -20.79 1.10
N ASN A 340 -10.83 -21.72 0.19
CA ASN A 340 -9.51 -21.84 -0.44
C ASN A 340 -9.62 -21.86 -1.97
N ALA A 341 -9.22 -20.77 -2.60
CA ALA A 341 -8.96 -20.64 -4.03
C ALA A 341 -8.05 -19.42 -4.23
N GLY A 342 -7.15 -19.45 -5.22
CA GLY A 342 -6.32 -18.29 -5.55
C GLY A 342 -7.17 -17.18 -6.17
N SER A 343 -7.85 -17.49 -7.27
CA SER A 343 -8.82 -16.61 -7.93
C SER A 343 -10.07 -17.39 -8.35
N ILE A 344 -11.23 -16.75 -8.29
CA ILE A 344 -12.53 -17.37 -8.62
C ILE A 344 -13.17 -16.62 -9.80
N PHE A 345 -13.52 -17.36 -10.83
CA PHE A 345 -14.21 -16.88 -12.02
C PHE A 345 -15.65 -17.40 -12.04
N CYS A 346 -16.62 -16.50 -12.10
CA CYS A 346 -18.03 -16.83 -11.91
C CYS A 346 -18.85 -16.58 -13.16
N GLY A 347 -19.65 -17.58 -13.56
CA GLY A 347 -20.55 -17.52 -14.71
C GLY A 347 -19.86 -17.86 -16.04
N SER A 348 -20.69 -18.15 -17.03
CA SER A 348 -20.26 -18.66 -18.35
C SER A 348 -19.42 -17.70 -19.20
N LEU A 349 -19.43 -16.40 -18.86
CA LEU A 349 -18.69 -15.35 -19.57
C LEU A 349 -17.40 -14.92 -18.87
N SER A 350 -16.95 -15.69 -17.87
CA SER A 350 -15.77 -15.39 -17.06
C SER A 350 -14.70 -16.48 -17.25
N PRO A 351 -14.04 -16.58 -18.41
CA PRO A 351 -12.94 -17.53 -18.57
C PRO A 351 -11.72 -17.08 -17.74
N GLU A 352 -10.87 -18.03 -17.32
CA GLU A 352 -9.58 -17.76 -16.65
C GLU A 352 -8.72 -16.77 -17.45
N SER A 353 -8.79 -16.84 -18.79
CA SER A 353 -8.07 -15.94 -19.69
C SER A 353 -8.39 -14.46 -19.47
N PHE A 354 -9.56 -14.09 -18.93
CA PHE A 354 -9.81 -12.69 -18.56
C PHE A 354 -8.91 -12.28 -17.40
N GLY A 355 -8.78 -13.13 -16.37
CA GLY A 355 -7.90 -12.91 -15.23
C GLY A 355 -6.43 -12.90 -15.58
N ASP A 356 -6.01 -13.79 -16.47
CA ASP A 356 -4.61 -13.88 -16.89
C ASP A 356 -4.09 -12.65 -17.63
N TYR A 357 -4.98 -11.90 -18.26
CA TYR A 357 -4.59 -10.84 -19.18
C TYR A 357 -5.12 -9.46 -18.83
N SER A 358 -6.41 -9.28 -18.52
CA SER A 358 -7.00 -7.93 -18.65
C SER A 358 -8.15 -7.58 -17.71
N SER A 359 -8.70 -8.49 -16.90
CA SER A 359 -9.79 -8.15 -15.97
C SER A 359 -9.32 -7.20 -14.85
N GLY A 360 -8.02 -7.26 -14.52
CA GLY A 360 -7.38 -6.47 -13.47
C GLY A 360 -6.94 -7.30 -12.26
N SER A 361 -7.46 -8.53 -12.08
CA SER A 361 -6.98 -9.45 -11.05
C SER A 361 -5.55 -9.91 -11.33
N ASN A 362 -4.76 -10.18 -10.28
CA ASN A 362 -3.40 -10.67 -10.45
C ASN A 362 -3.38 -12.19 -10.69
N HIS A 363 -2.66 -12.64 -11.72
CA HIS A 363 -2.52 -14.06 -12.03
C HIS A 363 -1.30 -14.74 -11.40
N VAL A 364 -0.46 -14.00 -10.66
CA VAL A 364 0.64 -14.61 -9.90
C VAL A 364 0.05 -15.15 -8.62
N LEU A 365 -0.38 -16.40 -8.68
CA LEU A 365 -1.24 -17.03 -7.69
C LEU A 365 -0.56 -18.24 -7.02
N PRO A 366 -0.99 -18.60 -5.80
CA PRO A 366 -0.47 -19.76 -5.11
C PRO A 366 -1.00 -21.05 -5.74
N THR A 367 -0.10 -22.02 -5.93
CA THR A 367 -0.39 -23.30 -6.62
C THR A 367 -0.17 -24.49 -5.68
N ASN A 368 -0.56 -25.69 -6.11
CA ASN A 368 -0.29 -26.95 -5.40
C ASN A 368 -0.88 -26.97 -3.97
N GLY A 369 -2.06 -26.38 -3.82
CA GLY A 369 -2.79 -26.26 -2.56
C GLY A 369 -2.32 -25.15 -1.63
N MET A 370 -1.42 -24.27 -2.08
CA MET A 370 -0.92 -23.15 -1.28
C MET A 370 -1.94 -22.03 -1.10
N ALA A 371 -3.04 -22.02 -1.87
CA ALA A 371 -4.18 -21.11 -1.65
C ALA A 371 -4.87 -21.30 -0.27
N LYS A 372 -4.49 -22.33 0.50
CA LYS A 372 -4.92 -22.47 1.91
C LYS A 372 -4.34 -21.42 2.85
N VAL A 373 -3.18 -20.86 2.51
CA VAL A 373 -2.42 -19.97 3.42
C VAL A 373 -1.82 -18.75 2.72
N PHE A 374 -1.74 -18.76 1.39
CA PHE A 374 -1.24 -17.64 0.60
C PHE A 374 -2.37 -16.99 -0.22
N SER A 375 -2.25 -15.69 -0.45
CA SER A 375 -3.06 -14.95 -1.43
C SER A 375 -2.33 -14.87 -2.77
N GLY A 376 -3.05 -14.45 -3.82
CA GLY A 376 -2.39 -13.91 -5.02
C GLY A 376 -1.58 -12.66 -4.72
N LEU A 377 -0.63 -12.38 -5.61
CA LEU A 377 0.20 -11.19 -5.54
C LEU A 377 -0.64 -9.91 -5.59
N GLY A 378 -0.40 -8.97 -4.69
CA GLY A 378 -1.05 -7.66 -4.66
C GLY A 378 -0.11 -6.54 -4.23
N VAL A 379 -0.63 -5.32 -4.09
CA VAL A 379 0.19 -4.14 -3.74
C VAL A 379 0.85 -4.29 -2.37
N LYS A 380 0.19 -4.97 -1.43
CA LYS A 380 0.71 -5.25 -0.08
C LYS A 380 2.04 -5.99 -0.10
N ASP A 381 2.27 -6.86 -1.08
CA ASP A 381 3.45 -7.72 -1.14
C ASP A 381 4.72 -6.95 -1.50
N PHE A 382 4.55 -5.76 -2.06
CA PHE A 382 5.60 -4.80 -2.43
C PHE A 382 5.89 -3.78 -1.33
N GLY A 383 5.37 -3.97 -0.10
CA GLY A 383 5.62 -3.07 1.01
C GLY A 383 5.51 -3.71 2.38
N LYS A 384 5.52 -2.85 3.40
CA LYS A 384 5.43 -3.20 4.82
C LYS A 384 4.36 -2.30 5.45
N GLN A 385 3.61 -2.83 6.39
CA GLN A 385 2.75 -2.03 7.27
C GLN A 385 3.44 -1.87 8.62
N ILE A 386 3.80 -0.63 8.95
CA ILE A 386 4.51 -0.29 10.18
C ILE A 386 3.47 0.18 11.20
N ASN A 387 3.45 -0.44 12.39
CA ASN A 387 2.62 0.04 13.49
C ASN A 387 3.29 1.28 14.09
N VAL A 388 2.53 2.36 14.20
CA VAL A 388 2.94 3.60 14.85
C VAL A 388 2.04 3.83 16.04
N GLN A 389 2.62 4.28 17.15
CA GLN A 389 1.89 4.54 18.38
C GLN A 389 2.46 5.74 19.12
N THR A 390 1.57 6.50 19.75
CA THR A 390 1.92 7.69 20.54
C THR A 390 1.17 7.69 21.86
N ALA A 391 1.83 8.20 22.90
CA ALA A 391 1.25 8.38 24.21
C ALA A 391 1.32 9.85 24.63
N SER A 392 0.18 10.41 24.99
CA SER A 392 0.12 11.63 25.80
C SER A 392 0.52 11.32 27.25
N SER A 393 0.70 12.35 28.07
CA SER A 393 0.92 12.16 29.51
C SER A 393 -0.23 11.42 30.18
N GLU A 394 -1.48 11.75 29.83
CA GLU A 394 -2.67 11.06 30.35
C GLU A 394 -2.64 9.58 29.97
N GLY A 395 -2.41 9.29 28.68
CA GLY A 395 -2.33 7.90 28.20
C GLY A 395 -1.22 7.10 28.87
N PHE A 396 -0.05 7.72 29.05
CA PHE A 396 1.06 7.08 29.77
C PHE A 396 0.66 6.74 31.22
N LEU A 397 0.07 7.70 31.95
CA LEU A 397 -0.34 7.49 33.34
C LEU A 397 -1.47 6.45 33.46
N ASN A 398 -2.37 6.38 32.48
CA ASN A 398 -3.42 5.37 32.43
C ASN A 398 -2.89 3.95 32.20
N LEU A 399 -1.77 3.80 31.47
CA LEU A 399 -1.25 2.50 31.06
C LEU A 399 -0.09 1.99 31.92
N LYS A 400 0.61 2.88 32.65
CA LYS A 400 1.89 2.56 33.32
C LYS A 400 1.80 1.35 34.26
N ASP A 401 0.78 1.29 35.11
CA ASP A 401 0.72 0.31 36.20
C ASP A 401 0.40 -1.08 35.64
N THR A 402 -0.40 -1.14 34.57
CA THR A 402 -0.65 -2.35 33.79
C THR A 402 0.65 -2.91 33.21
N VAL A 403 1.45 -2.08 32.55
CA VAL A 403 2.70 -2.53 31.92
C VAL A 403 3.75 -2.94 32.95
N ILE A 404 3.90 -2.20 34.06
CA ILE A 404 4.82 -2.56 35.15
C ILE A 404 4.42 -3.90 35.77
N THR A 405 3.13 -4.11 36.04
CA THR A 405 2.63 -5.37 36.61
C THR A 405 2.92 -6.56 35.69
N MET A 406 2.66 -6.42 34.38
CA MET A 406 2.95 -7.47 33.40
C MET A 406 4.46 -7.73 33.27
N ALA A 407 5.28 -6.68 33.14
CA ALA A 407 6.72 -6.81 33.03
C ALA A 407 7.34 -7.51 34.26
N ASN A 408 6.87 -7.19 35.47
CA ASN A 408 7.32 -7.85 36.70
C ASN A 408 6.89 -9.31 36.74
N ALA A 409 5.67 -9.65 36.29
CA ALA A 409 5.21 -11.03 36.20
C ALA A 409 6.05 -11.86 35.22
N GLU A 410 6.55 -11.25 34.15
CA GLU A 410 7.49 -11.85 33.19
C GLU A 410 8.96 -11.78 33.64
N SER A 411 9.25 -11.23 34.83
CA SER A 411 10.61 -11.01 35.35
C SER A 411 11.49 -10.15 34.41
N LEU A 412 10.89 -9.17 33.74
CA LEU A 412 11.53 -8.25 32.80
C LEU A 412 11.76 -6.86 33.45
N ASP A 413 12.62 -6.79 34.46
CA ASP A 413 12.86 -5.58 35.26
C ASP A 413 13.20 -4.33 34.41
N ALA A 414 13.97 -4.51 33.33
CA ALA A 414 14.34 -3.42 32.43
C ALA A 414 13.13 -2.82 31.67
N HIS A 415 12.11 -3.64 31.37
CA HIS A 415 10.87 -3.16 30.75
C HIS A 415 10.04 -2.35 31.75
N ALA A 416 9.89 -2.82 32.98
CA ALA A 416 9.23 -2.06 34.05
C ALA A 416 9.96 -0.73 34.30
N ARG A 417 11.28 -0.76 34.41
CA ARG A 417 12.12 0.43 34.64
C ARG A 417 11.99 1.48 33.55
N ALA A 418 11.83 1.06 32.29
CA ALA A 418 11.61 1.97 31.17
C ALA A 418 10.31 2.79 31.32
N VAL A 419 9.29 2.22 31.96
CA VAL A 419 8.06 2.94 32.31
C VAL A 419 8.32 3.84 33.52
N GLU A 420 8.80 3.28 34.64
CA GLU A 420 9.00 4.02 35.90
C GLU A 420 9.76 5.34 35.72
N ILE A 421 10.88 5.33 34.96
CA ILE A 421 11.72 6.53 34.78
C ILE A 421 10.98 7.66 34.03
N ARG A 422 9.96 7.34 33.24
CA ARG A 422 9.15 8.30 32.48
C ARG A 422 8.01 8.91 33.29
N GLU A 423 7.68 8.38 34.46
CA GLU A 423 6.57 8.88 35.28
C GLU A 423 6.74 10.35 35.64
N LYS A 424 7.91 10.74 36.14
CA LYS A 424 8.18 12.15 36.47
C LYS A 424 8.05 13.07 35.26
N LEU A 425 8.48 12.61 34.08
CA LEU A 425 8.33 13.34 32.82
C LEU A 425 6.85 13.47 32.43
N ALA A 426 6.09 12.39 32.52
CA ALA A 426 4.66 12.38 32.18
C ALA A 426 3.86 13.32 33.12
N VAL A 427 4.11 13.29 34.42
CA VAL A 427 3.48 14.19 35.40
C VAL A 427 3.85 15.65 35.13
N THR A 428 5.12 15.94 34.81
CA THR A 428 5.57 17.30 34.48
C THR A 428 4.89 17.80 33.20
N LYS A 429 4.85 16.99 32.15
CA LYS A 429 4.16 17.30 30.90
C LYS A 429 2.64 17.41 31.05
N SER A 430 2.04 16.66 31.98
CA SER A 430 0.60 16.76 32.28
C SER A 430 0.22 18.12 32.86
N ARG A 431 1.15 18.74 33.60
CA ARG A 431 0.97 20.09 34.17
C ARG A 431 1.24 21.22 33.17
N SER A 432 1.91 20.95 32.05
CA SER A 432 2.11 21.92 30.98
C SER A 432 0.96 21.83 29.97
N ARG A 433 0.40 22.98 29.59
CA ARG A 433 -0.68 23.07 28.60
C ARG A 433 -0.14 22.98 27.18
N ILE A 434 0.39 21.78 26.88
CA ILE A 434 0.98 21.41 25.59
C ILE A 434 -0.02 20.56 24.82
N SER A 435 -0.18 20.85 23.53
CA SER A 435 -0.98 20.03 22.64
C SER A 435 -0.33 19.93 21.27
N SER A 436 -0.56 18.82 20.57
CA SER A 436 -0.13 18.63 19.19
C SER A 436 -1.24 18.01 18.37
N GLU A 437 -1.36 18.42 17.12
CA GLU A 437 -2.39 17.96 16.21
C GLU A 437 -1.83 17.73 14.81
N ILE A 438 -2.34 16.67 14.17
CA ILE A 438 -2.10 16.37 12.77
C ILE A 438 -3.43 16.41 12.05
N ARG A 439 -3.55 17.27 11.04
CA ARG A 439 -4.71 17.36 10.17
C ARG A 439 -4.27 17.03 8.74
N LYS A 440 -4.99 16.11 8.09
CA LYS A 440 -4.79 15.77 6.68
C LYS A 440 -6.12 15.84 5.95
N THR A 441 -6.19 16.67 4.93
CA THR A 441 -7.29 16.76 3.96
C THR A 441 -6.77 16.29 2.60
N ASN A 442 -7.58 16.45 1.55
CA ASN A 442 -7.07 16.24 0.19
C ASN A 442 -6.15 17.37 -0.25
N GLU A 443 -6.34 18.56 0.32
CA GLU A 443 -5.60 19.79 -0.04
C GLU A 443 -4.39 20.04 0.86
N THR A 444 -4.45 19.68 2.15
CA THR A 444 -3.42 20.05 3.13
C THR A 444 -2.96 18.89 4.01
N SER A 445 -1.71 18.93 4.44
CA SER A 445 -1.15 18.10 5.51
C SER A 445 -0.43 18.99 6.52
N ILE A 446 -1.04 19.18 7.68
CA ILE A 446 -0.60 20.12 8.72
C ILE A 446 -0.20 19.37 9.99
N TYR A 447 0.93 19.77 10.56
CA TYR A 447 1.41 19.38 11.87
C TYR A 447 1.58 20.64 12.73
N ILE A 448 0.88 20.71 13.87
CA ILE A 448 1.07 21.77 14.86
C ILE A 448 1.47 21.15 16.20
N ASN A 449 2.45 21.77 16.87
CA ASN A 449 2.78 21.53 18.27
C ASN A 449 2.86 22.87 18.99
N LEU A 450 2.11 23.01 20.08
CA LEU A 450 1.89 24.26 20.79
C LEU A 450 2.05 24.07 22.30
N ASN A 451 2.72 25.02 22.96
CA ASN A 451 2.82 25.12 24.41
C ASN A 451 2.28 26.47 24.89
N LEU A 452 1.13 26.48 25.55
CA LEU A 452 0.52 27.70 26.10
C LEU A 452 1.34 28.31 27.25
N ASP A 453 2.17 27.51 27.91
CA ASP A 453 3.05 27.92 29.02
C ASP A 453 4.50 28.13 28.54
N GLY A 454 4.65 28.63 27.31
CA GLY A 454 5.92 28.76 26.63
C GLY A 454 6.71 30.01 26.97
N THR A 455 7.71 30.28 26.13
CA THR A 455 8.54 31.48 26.17
C THR A 455 8.42 32.32 24.90
N GLY A 456 7.71 31.83 23.89
CA GLY A 456 7.56 32.46 22.58
C GLY A 456 8.57 31.96 21.55
N GLN A 457 9.07 30.73 21.71
CA GLN A 457 9.90 30.08 20.69
C GLN A 457 9.04 29.60 19.53
N TYR A 458 9.54 29.71 18.29
CA TYR A 458 8.77 29.33 17.12
C TYR A 458 9.62 28.63 16.06
N ASN A 459 8.96 27.76 15.29
CA ASN A 459 9.46 27.17 14.05
C ASN A 459 8.27 27.00 13.11
N ILE A 460 8.10 27.90 12.15
CA ILE A 460 6.86 28.02 11.38
C ILE A 460 7.20 27.96 9.89
N ASP A 461 6.59 27.01 9.20
CA ASP A 461 6.64 26.87 7.75
C ASP A 461 5.25 26.51 7.23
N THR A 462 4.50 27.55 6.83
CA THR A 462 3.17 27.42 6.23
C THR A 462 3.21 27.39 4.70
N GLY A 463 4.38 27.68 4.11
CA GLY A 463 4.54 27.98 2.69
C GLY A 463 4.17 29.43 2.30
N LEU A 464 3.48 30.19 3.17
CA LEU A 464 3.15 31.60 3.00
C LEU A 464 3.96 32.47 3.96
N LYS A 465 4.92 33.23 3.43
CA LYS A 465 5.91 33.97 4.23
C LYS A 465 5.30 35.08 5.07
N TYR A 466 4.24 35.72 4.60
CA TYR A 466 3.59 36.74 5.39
C TYR A 466 2.73 36.14 6.51
N LEU A 467 2.07 35.00 6.28
CA LEU A 467 1.37 34.29 7.35
C LEU A 467 2.35 33.75 8.40
N ASP A 468 3.49 33.20 7.97
CA ASP A 468 4.58 32.78 8.86
C ASP A 468 4.92 33.94 9.81
N HIS A 469 5.19 35.12 9.25
CA HIS A 469 5.50 36.33 10.01
C HIS A 469 4.41 36.72 11.02
N LEU A 470 3.13 36.68 10.66
CA LEU A 470 2.03 37.00 11.58
C LEU A 470 1.94 36.00 12.74
N LEU A 471 2.15 34.71 12.45
CA LEU A 471 2.16 33.66 13.47
C LEU A 471 3.40 33.73 14.38
N GLU A 472 4.54 34.24 13.89
CA GLU A 472 5.68 34.59 14.74
C GLU A 472 5.31 35.68 15.74
N GLN A 473 4.57 36.72 15.31
CA GLN A 473 4.09 37.76 16.23
C GLN A 473 3.16 37.16 17.28
N PHE A 474 2.29 36.24 16.89
CA PHE A 474 1.43 35.51 17.82
C PHE A 474 2.25 34.75 18.88
N SER A 475 3.27 34.00 18.47
CA SER A 475 4.14 33.26 19.39
C SER A 475 4.89 34.18 20.36
N LYS A 476 5.60 35.20 19.83
CA LYS A 476 6.42 36.14 20.63
C LYS A 476 5.58 36.91 21.65
N HIS A 477 4.49 37.51 21.19
CA HIS A 477 3.67 38.39 22.03
C HIS A 477 2.75 37.61 22.97
N GLY A 478 2.41 36.36 22.63
CA GLY A 478 1.66 35.45 23.48
C GLY A 478 2.51 34.74 24.53
N SER A 479 3.85 34.71 24.37
CA SER A 479 4.73 33.79 25.10
C SER A 479 4.28 32.33 24.95
N ILE A 480 3.86 31.96 23.74
CA ILE A 480 3.37 30.62 23.38
C ILE A 480 4.41 30.00 22.47
N ASP A 481 4.96 28.84 22.83
CA ASP A 481 5.88 28.15 21.91
C ASP A 481 5.07 27.47 20.80
N LEU A 482 5.48 27.67 19.53
CA LEU A 482 4.68 27.29 18.37
C LEU A 482 5.54 26.67 17.25
N ASN A 483 5.28 25.41 16.94
CA ASN A 483 5.84 24.73 15.78
C ASN A 483 4.73 24.40 14.79
N ILE A 484 4.86 24.85 13.54
CA ILE A 484 3.90 24.59 12.46
C ILE A 484 4.68 24.12 11.23
N SER A 485 4.24 22.99 10.67
CA SER A 485 4.67 22.54 9.35
C SER A 485 3.43 22.22 8.52
N CYS A 486 3.32 22.85 7.35
CA CYS A 486 2.24 22.63 6.41
C CYS A 486 2.80 22.25 5.04
N LEU A 487 2.20 21.22 4.45
CA LEU A 487 2.25 21.00 3.01
C LEU A 487 0.83 21.27 2.48
N GLY A 488 0.63 22.43 1.86
CA GLY A 488 -0.64 22.85 1.28
C GLY A 488 -0.59 22.92 -0.25
N ASP A 489 -1.75 23.06 -0.86
CA ASP A 489 -2.02 23.16 -2.30
C ASP A 489 -1.85 24.59 -2.84
N LEU A 490 -0.75 25.25 -2.48
CA LEU A 490 -0.48 26.66 -2.82
C LEU A 490 -0.40 26.93 -4.32
N GLU A 491 -0.24 25.90 -5.16
CA GLU A 491 -0.32 25.99 -6.62
C GLU A 491 -1.75 26.18 -7.16
N ILE A 492 -2.77 25.85 -6.36
CA ILE A 492 -4.18 26.06 -6.69
C ILE A 492 -4.64 27.41 -6.13
N ASP A 493 -4.61 27.54 -4.81
CA ASP A 493 -5.01 28.73 -4.05
C ASP A 493 -4.48 28.62 -2.60
N GLU A 494 -4.29 29.76 -1.94
CA GLU A 494 -3.88 29.85 -0.54
C GLU A 494 -5.02 29.62 0.47
N HIS A 495 -6.28 29.67 0.03
CA HIS A 495 -7.47 29.61 0.89
C HIS A 495 -7.48 28.41 1.85
N HIS A 496 -7.37 27.20 1.32
CA HIS A 496 -7.41 25.97 2.13
C HIS A 496 -6.26 25.92 3.12
N THR A 497 -5.07 26.35 2.70
CA THR A 497 -3.88 26.37 3.56
C THR A 497 -4.09 27.30 4.76
N ILE A 498 -4.53 28.54 4.53
CA ILE A 498 -4.76 29.53 5.60
C ILE A 498 -5.88 29.06 6.54
N GLU A 499 -7.00 28.58 5.98
CA GLU A 499 -8.16 28.13 6.74
C GLU A 499 -7.82 26.90 7.60
N ASP A 500 -7.24 25.86 7.02
CA ASP A 500 -6.92 24.63 7.74
C ASP A 500 -5.84 24.86 8.82
N ILE A 501 -4.90 25.79 8.61
CA ILE A 501 -3.96 26.23 9.66
C ILE A 501 -4.72 26.87 10.81
N ALA A 502 -5.66 27.78 10.53
CA ALA A 502 -6.47 28.43 11.56
C ALA A 502 -7.31 27.41 12.35
N ILE A 503 -7.96 26.46 11.66
CA ILE A 503 -8.73 25.37 12.27
C ILE A 503 -7.84 24.52 13.16
N THR A 504 -6.68 24.09 12.65
CA THR A 504 -5.76 23.20 13.37
C THR A 504 -5.17 23.91 14.59
N LEU A 505 -4.77 25.18 14.43
CA LEU A 505 -4.25 26.00 15.52
C LEU A 505 -5.30 26.20 16.61
N GLY A 506 -6.53 26.54 16.22
CA GLY A 506 -7.62 26.74 17.17
C GLY A 506 -7.95 25.46 17.94
N SER A 507 -8.04 24.32 17.27
CA SER A 507 -8.29 23.03 17.93
C SER A 507 -7.15 22.67 18.87
N THR A 508 -5.91 22.94 18.48
CA THR A 508 -4.72 22.71 19.33
C THR A 508 -4.76 23.60 20.58
N ILE A 509 -5.12 24.88 20.45
CA ILE A 509 -5.33 25.79 21.59
C ILE A 509 -6.43 25.26 22.51
N ASN A 510 -7.57 24.84 21.98
CA ASN A 510 -8.68 24.32 22.77
C ASN A 510 -8.28 23.06 23.57
N LYS A 511 -7.56 22.13 22.92
CA LYS A 511 -7.02 20.93 23.58
C LYS A 511 -6.01 21.28 24.66
N ALA A 512 -5.12 22.25 24.40
CA ALA A 512 -4.14 22.73 25.37
C ALA A 512 -4.79 23.42 26.59
N LEU A 513 -5.92 24.10 26.39
CA LEU A 513 -6.71 24.73 27.45
C LEU A 513 -7.40 23.73 28.40
N GLN A 514 -7.51 22.45 28.02
CA GLN A 514 -8.13 21.39 28.81
C GLN A 514 -9.53 21.79 29.31
N GLU A 515 -9.82 21.59 30.61
CA GLU A 515 -11.08 21.99 31.26
C GLU A 515 -11.17 23.49 31.56
N ARG A 516 -10.19 24.30 31.14
CA ARG A 516 -10.12 25.76 31.41
C ARG A 516 -10.20 26.09 32.90
N LYS A 517 -9.72 25.16 33.74
CA LYS A 517 -9.78 25.29 35.20
C LYS A 517 -8.66 26.19 35.69
N GLY A 518 -9.00 27.13 36.57
CA GLY A 518 -8.01 27.96 37.26
C GLY A 518 -7.40 29.08 36.44
N ILE A 519 -7.79 29.25 35.17
CA ILE A 519 -7.34 30.35 34.33
C ILE A 519 -8.11 31.64 34.64
N SER A 520 -7.47 32.79 34.39
CA SER A 520 -8.05 34.13 34.50
C SER A 520 -9.33 34.28 33.70
N ARG A 521 -9.41 33.58 32.56
CA ARG A 521 -10.55 33.44 31.63
C ARG A 521 -10.89 34.71 30.86
N TYR A 522 -10.88 35.87 31.52
CA TYR A 522 -11.23 37.15 30.92
C TYR A 522 -9.98 37.99 30.70
N ALA A 523 -9.86 38.55 29.50
CA ALA A 523 -8.98 39.67 29.21
C ALA A 523 -9.84 40.74 28.54
N SER A 524 -10.28 41.72 29.34
CA SER A 524 -11.38 42.58 28.93
C SER A 524 -10.99 43.72 27.99
N ASN A 525 -9.72 44.11 27.91
CA ASN A 525 -9.31 45.27 27.10
C ASN A 525 -7.78 45.34 26.88
N GLU A 526 -7.26 44.54 25.94
CA GLU A 526 -5.86 44.66 25.51
C GLU A 526 -5.76 45.64 24.35
N ILE A 527 -5.03 46.74 24.54
CA ILE A 527 -4.86 47.79 23.52
C ILE A 527 -3.39 47.84 23.09
N LEU A 528 -3.17 47.86 21.78
CA LEU A 528 -1.88 48.12 21.17
C LEU A 528 -2.00 49.27 20.18
N VAL A 529 -1.04 50.19 20.25
CA VAL A 529 -0.86 51.27 19.28
C VAL A 529 0.45 51.01 18.54
N MET A 530 0.41 51.04 17.21
CA MET A 530 1.55 50.85 16.33
C MET A 530 1.42 51.81 15.16
N ASP A 531 2.25 52.85 15.15
CA ASP A 531 2.21 53.93 14.17
C ASP A 531 0.79 54.51 14.02
N GLU A 532 0.21 54.45 12.83
CA GLU A 532 -1.14 54.93 12.52
C GLU A 532 -2.27 53.93 12.87
N VAL A 533 -1.93 52.78 13.47
CA VAL A 533 -2.88 51.73 13.82
C VAL A 533 -3.11 51.67 15.33
N LYS A 534 -4.38 51.52 15.72
CA LYS A 534 -4.82 51.16 17.06
C LYS A 534 -5.67 49.90 16.99
N CYS A 535 -5.28 48.87 17.75
CA CYS A 535 -6.02 47.62 17.88
C CYS A 535 -6.49 47.45 19.33
N ASN A 536 -7.73 47.01 19.50
CA ASN A 536 -8.29 46.58 20.78
C ASN A 536 -8.84 45.16 20.68
N VAL A 537 -8.48 44.30 21.63
CA VAL A 537 -8.97 42.92 21.70
C VAL A 537 -9.50 42.61 23.10
N SER A 538 -10.65 41.95 23.15
CA SER A 538 -11.26 41.38 24.35
C SER A 538 -11.52 39.89 24.18
N ILE A 539 -11.21 39.07 25.18
CA ILE A 539 -11.40 37.62 25.17
C ILE A 539 -12.16 37.17 26.43
N ASP A 540 -13.19 36.33 26.23
CA ASP A 540 -13.77 35.46 27.27
C ASP A 540 -13.58 34.01 26.82
N LEU A 541 -12.73 33.27 27.55
CA LEU A 541 -12.49 31.85 27.34
C LEU A 541 -13.66 30.95 27.81
N CYS A 542 -14.91 31.42 27.67
CA CYS A 542 -16.10 30.57 27.73
C CYS A 542 -16.15 29.61 26.54
N THR A 543 -16.92 28.52 26.61
CA THR A 543 -17.00 27.53 25.51
C THR A 543 -17.90 27.97 24.34
N ARG A 544 -18.38 29.22 24.33
CA ARG A 544 -19.25 29.75 23.28
C ARG A 544 -18.41 30.36 22.17
N ARG A 545 -18.61 29.85 20.95
CA ARG A 545 -17.95 30.30 19.72
C ARG A 545 -18.58 31.61 19.26
N PHE A 546 -17.87 32.72 19.39
CA PHE A 546 -18.35 34.00 18.88
C PHE A 546 -17.18 34.93 18.55
N LEU A 547 -17.18 35.47 17.34
CA LEU A 547 -16.24 36.50 16.92
C LEU A 547 -17.05 37.74 16.52
N ASN A 548 -16.65 38.90 17.07
CA ASN A 548 -17.03 40.20 16.54
C ASN A 548 -15.76 40.85 15.99
N PHE A 549 -15.65 40.96 14.67
CA PHE A 549 -14.46 41.44 13.99
C PHE A 549 -14.75 42.76 13.28
N LYS A 550 -13.94 43.78 13.55
CA LYS A 550 -13.98 45.07 12.88
C LYS A 550 -12.56 45.47 12.50
N CYS A 551 -12.34 45.78 11.24
CA CYS A 551 -11.07 46.27 10.74
C CYS A 551 -11.31 47.41 9.74
N SER A 552 -10.42 48.40 9.71
CA SER A 552 -10.36 49.39 8.62
C SER A 552 -10.05 48.73 7.28
N ASP A 553 -10.38 49.40 6.18
CA ASP A 553 -10.22 48.88 4.82
C ASP A 553 -8.79 48.38 4.55
N LEU A 554 -8.72 47.22 3.91
CA LEU A 554 -7.46 46.56 3.55
C LEU A 554 -7.28 46.59 2.03
N ARG A 555 -6.04 46.80 1.58
CA ARG A 555 -5.67 46.55 0.19
C ARG A 555 -5.72 45.06 -0.09
N GLU A 556 -5.95 44.66 -1.34
CA GLU A 556 -6.14 43.27 -1.77
C GLU A 556 -5.16 42.23 -1.19
N ARG A 557 -3.85 42.53 -1.14
CA ARG A 557 -2.82 41.62 -0.60
C ARG A 557 -1.78 42.35 0.24
N VAL A 558 -1.19 41.65 1.20
CA VAL A 558 0.02 42.07 1.92
C VAL A 558 1.07 40.98 1.81
N GLY A 559 2.13 41.22 1.03
CA GLY A 559 3.08 40.17 0.69
C GLY A 559 2.38 39.10 -0.17
N ASP A 560 2.51 37.84 0.23
CA ASP A 560 1.81 36.69 -0.35
C ASP A 560 0.45 36.40 0.30
N PHE A 561 0.03 37.15 1.33
CA PHE A 561 -1.23 36.94 2.04
C PHE A 561 -2.40 37.75 1.42
N PRO A 562 -3.51 37.10 1.01
CA PRO A 562 -4.72 37.79 0.58
C PRO A 562 -5.49 38.34 1.78
N THR A 563 -5.78 39.63 1.80
CA THR A 563 -6.38 40.26 3.00
C THR A 563 -7.84 39.88 3.21
N GLU A 564 -8.53 39.35 2.19
CA GLU A 564 -9.86 38.76 2.37
C GLU A 564 -9.83 37.60 3.37
N MET A 565 -8.73 36.84 3.42
CA MET A 565 -8.57 35.73 4.36
C MET A 565 -8.31 36.18 5.80
N PHE A 566 -8.16 37.48 6.07
CA PHE A 566 -7.81 37.98 7.38
C PHE A 566 -8.94 37.75 8.40
N GLU A 567 -10.17 38.14 8.07
CA GLU A 567 -11.32 37.88 8.93
C GLU A 567 -11.63 36.37 8.98
N HIS A 568 -11.57 35.69 7.83
CA HIS A 568 -11.79 34.24 7.74
C HIS A 568 -10.83 33.44 8.63
N PHE A 569 -9.56 33.81 8.71
CA PHE A 569 -8.59 33.20 9.60
C PHE A 569 -9.06 33.27 11.06
N PHE A 570 -9.50 34.45 11.53
CA PHE A 570 -10.00 34.59 12.89
C PHE A 570 -11.33 33.86 13.10
N ILE A 571 -12.24 33.85 12.12
CA ILE A 571 -13.48 33.07 12.20
C ILE A 571 -13.15 31.59 12.45
N SER A 572 -12.29 31.00 11.64
CA SER A 572 -11.90 29.60 11.73
C SER A 572 -11.13 29.28 13.01
N LEU A 573 -10.20 30.17 13.41
CA LEU A 573 -9.46 30.06 14.65
C LEU A 573 -10.38 30.05 15.88
N ILE A 574 -11.27 31.04 16.00
CA ILE A 574 -12.14 31.23 17.16
C ILE A 574 -13.20 30.14 17.26
N ASN A 575 -13.76 29.71 16.12
CA ASN A 575 -14.73 28.61 16.08
C ASN A 575 -14.10 27.30 16.54
N SER A 576 -12.87 27.02 16.10
CA SER A 576 -12.14 25.81 16.45
C SER A 576 -11.61 25.85 17.89
N ALA A 577 -11.10 27.02 18.33
CA ALA A 577 -10.63 27.26 19.70
C ALA A 577 -11.76 27.31 20.74
N ALA A 578 -12.99 27.52 20.29
CA ALA A 578 -14.22 27.55 21.09
C ALA A 578 -14.22 28.61 22.20
N PHE A 579 -14.10 29.89 21.84
CA PHE A 579 -14.28 30.99 22.78
C PHE A 579 -14.90 32.26 22.16
N THR A 580 -15.16 33.26 23.00
CA THR A 580 -15.71 34.55 22.58
C THR A 580 -14.59 35.58 22.47
N CYS A 581 -14.47 36.22 21.30
CA CYS A 581 -13.44 37.21 21.00
C CYS A 581 -14.02 38.42 20.27
N HIS A 582 -13.67 39.62 20.72
CA HIS A 582 -13.97 40.86 20.02
C HIS A 582 -12.65 41.51 19.57
N ILE A 583 -12.57 41.89 18.30
CA ILE A 583 -11.41 42.53 17.69
C ILE A 583 -11.89 43.81 17.01
N ASP A 584 -11.26 44.94 17.33
CA ASP A 584 -11.49 46.24 16.71
C ASP A 584 -10.15 46.90 16.37
N THR A 585 -9.82 46.93 15.08
CA THR A 585 -8.57 47.46 14.56
C THR A 585 -8.84 48.62 13.60
N ILE A 586 -8.33 49.80 13.94
CA ILE A 586 -8.49 51.02 13.15
C ILE A 586 -7.14 51.59 12.72
N GLY A 587 -7.04 52.10 11.49
CA GLY A 587 -5.83 52.70 10.93
C GLY A 587 -5.83 52.68 9.40
N SER A 588 -4.68 53.01 8.77
CA SER A 588 -4.61 53.18 7.31
C SER A 588 -3.61 52.31 6.55
N ASN A 589 -2.64 51.65 7.20
CA ASN A 589 -1.72 50.73 6.52
C ASN A 589 -2.13 49.27 6.75
N SER A 590 -2.44 48.54 5.68
CA SER A 590 -2.85 47.13 5.77
C SER A 590 -1.80 46.23 6.43
N HIS A 591 -0.50 46.48 6.24
CA HIS A 591 0.55 45.72 6.92
C HIS A 591 0.45 45.91 8.44
N HIS A 592 0.40 47.17 8.88
CA HIS A 592 0.33 47.49 10.30
C HIS A 592 -1.00 47.03 10.92
N LEU A 593 -2.10 47.07 10.17
CA LEU A 593 -3.41 46.57 10.61
C LEU A 593 -3.35 45.06 10.94
N LEU A 594 -2.79 44.25 10.03
CA LEU A 594 -2.66 42.80 10.21
C LEU A 594 -1.73 42.49 11.39
N GLU A 595 -0.54 43.08 11.41
CA GLU A 595 0.47 42.81 12.42
C GLU A 595 0.03 43.28 13.82
N ALA A 596 -0.53 44.49 13.95
CA ALA A 596 -1.05 44.98 15.23
C ALA A 596 -2.17 44.08 15.77
N THR A 597 -3.04 43.57 14.90
CA THR A 597 -4.12 42.66 15.32
C THR A 597 -3.58 41.36 15.90
N PHE A 598 -2.62 40.70 15.22
CA PHE A 598 -2.01 39.47 15.71
C PHE A 598 -1.27 39.69 17.04
N LYS A 599 -0.50 40.78 17.17
CA LYS A 599 0.19 41.14 18.41
C LYS A 599 -0.78 41.37 19.57
N THR A 600 -1.85 42.13 19.33
CA THR A 600 -2.84 42.48 20.37
C THR A 600 -3.64 41.26 20.79
N PHE A 601 -4.08 40.45 19.81
CA PHE A 601 -4.76 39.19 20.08
C PHE A 601 -3.90 38.25 20.92
N ALA A 602 -2.62 38.10 20.59
CA ALA A 602 -1.71 37.24 21.34
C ALA A 602 -1.49 37.71 22.78
N ARG A 603 -1.31 39.02 23.00
CA ARG A 603 -1.21 39.60 24.35
C ARG A 603 -2.49 39.43 25.15
N CYS A 604 -3.64 39.62 24.51
CA CYS A 604 -4.95 39.43 25.12
C CYS A 604 -5.14 37.96 25.54
N LEU A 605 -4.81 37.02 24.65
CA LEU A 605 -4.90 35.59 24.91
C LEU A 605 -3.96 35.20 26.06
N ARG A 606 -2.70 35.67 26.06
CA ARG A 606 -1.73 35.44 27.14
C ARG A 606 -2.30 35.83 28.51
N SER A 607 -2.96 36.99 28.59
CA SER A 607 -3.58 37.45 29.84
C SER A 607 -4.75 36.56 30.25
N ALA A 608 -5.61 36.17 29.31
CA ALA A 608 -6.76 35.32 29.60
C ALA A 608 -6.38 33.89 30.04
N ILE A 609 -5.24 33.39 29.59
CA ILE A 609 -4.76 32.03 29.91
C ILE A 609 -3.88 31.97 31.17
N VAL A 610 -3.60 33.07 31.88
CA VAL A 610 -2.81 33.02 33.12
C VAL A 610 -3.52 32.12 34.14
N ILE A 611 -2.76 31.23 34.80
CA ILE A 611 -3.29 30.42 35.91
C ILE A 611 -3.30 31.28 37.17
N GLU A 612 -4.48 31.53 37.72
CA GLU A 612 -4.68 32.33 38.93
C GLU A 612 -4.95 31.47 40.17
N SER A 613 -5.52 30.28 40.02
CA SER A 613 -5.78 29.37 41.14
C SER A 613 -5.95 27.92 40.69
N ASN A 614 -6.03 26.98 41.64
CA ASN A 614 -6.44 25.59 41.37
C ASN A 614 -7.97 25.38 41.46
N GLN A 615 -8.74 26.45 41.69
CA GLN A 615 -10.19 26.41 41.83
C GLN A 615 -10.88 26.71 40.49
N THR A 616 -12.04 26.12 40.26
CA THR A 616 -12.87 26.43 39.09
C THR A 616 -13.38 27.87 39.19
N SER A 617 -13.04 28.71 38.21
CA SER A 617 -13.45 30.11 38.10
C SER A 617 -14.88 30.31 37.56
N SER A 618 -15.68 29.23 37.44
CA SER A 618 -17.04 29.29 36.87
C SER A 618 -18.11 28.73 37.82
N THR A 619 -19.17 29.51 38.01
CA THR A 619 -20.45 29.09 38.62
C THR A 619 -21.51 28.72 37.58
N LYS A 620 -21.20 28.78 36.28
CA LYS A 620 -22.11 28.38 35.19
C LYS A 620 -21.38 27.47 34.20
N GLY A 621 -21.64 26.17 34.29
CA GLY A 621 -21.18 25.18 33.32
C GLY A 621 -20.62 23.88 33.92
N LEU A 622 -21.40 23.22 34.79
CA LEU A 622 -21.37 21.76 34.91
C LEU A 622 -22.63 21.26 34.18
N MET A 623 -22.61 21.28 32.84
CA MET A 623 -23.51 20.49 31.99
C MET A 623 -22.77 20.15 30.71
#